data_AF-A0A8R2AC71-F1
#
_entry.id   AF-A0A8R2AC71-F1
#
_cell.length_a   1.000
_cell.length_b   1.000
_cell.length_c   1.000
_cell.angle_alpha   90.00
_cell.angle_beta   90.00
_cell.angle_gamma   90.00
#
_symmetry.space_group_name_H-M   'P 1'
#
loop_
_entity.id
_entity.type
_entity.pdbx_description
1 polymer ?
#
loop_
_entity_poly.entity_id
_entity_poly.type
_entity_poly.pdbx_seq_one_letter_code
_entity_poly.pdbx_strand_id
1 'polypeptide(L)'
;MFALSRKLLHFVSLVQISNTSKTCSYRTSSYNLIRFSGPRFKMSEVEKSAIATPGGDTIFGKIVRKEIPCNFIYEDDLCVAFHDINSQAPVHFLVIPKKPIEMLSAADSSDETLLGHLMLVASKVAKEQGLNDGFRLVVNNGKDGAQSVYHLHLHVLGGRQLGWPPG
;
A
#
# COMPACT_ATOMS: atom_id res chain seq x y z
N MET A 1 43.13 11.87 53.33
CA MET A 1 44.34 11.95 52.48
C MET A 1 43.94 11.71 51.05
N PHE A 2 44.29 12.66 50.18
CA PHE A 2 43.92 12.79 48.78
C PHE A 2 44.67 11.80 47.88
N ALA A 3 44.02 11.31 46.82
CA ALA A 3 44.54 11.41 45.45
C ALA A 3 43.47 10.96 44.43
N LEU A 4 42.97 11.95 43.68
CA LEU A 4 42.21 11.78 42.44
C LEU A 4 43.15 11.31 41.31
N SER A 5 42.60 10.59 40.33
CA SER A 5 43.10 10.61 38.95
C SER A 5 41.93 10.89 38.00
N ARG A 6 42.07 11.97 37.23
CA ARG A 6 41.13 12.48 36.22
C ARG A 6 41.70 12.18 34.84
N LYS A 7 40.85 11.72 33.90
CA LYS A 7 40.84 12.08 32.47
C LYS A 7 39.36 12.05 32.02
N LEU A 8 38.70 13.19 31.77
CA LEU A 8 38.54 13.88 30.46
C LEU A 8 37.99 12.94 29.36
N LEU A 9 37.00 13.24 28.51
CA LEU A 9 36.03 14.32 28.29
C LEU A 9 35.19 13.89 27.04
N HIS A 10 34.04 14.53 26.82
CA HIS A 10 33.30 14.68 25.53
C HIS A 10 32.20 13.68 25.09
N PHE A 11 30.97 14.24 25.07
CA PHE A 11 30.01 14.35 23.95
C PHE A 11 28.85 13.34 23.75
N VAL A 12 27.65 13.89 24.02
CA VAL A 12 26.45 14.00 23.15
C VAL A 12 25.76 12.72 22.64
N SER A 13 24.50 12.59 23.10
CA SER A 13 23.27 12.17 22.40
C SER A 13 23.43 11.37 21.10
N LEU A 14 22.78 10.19 21.04
CA LEU A 14 21.91 9.86 19.92
C LEU A 14 21.03 8.63 20.24
N VAL A 15 19.73 8.89 20.27
CA VAL A 15 18.65 7.94 20.03
C VAL A 15 18.91 7.24 18.70
N GLN A 16 18.99 5.92 18.69
CA GLN A 16 18.85 5.14 17.45
C GLN A 16 17.61 4.27 17.53
N ILE A 17 16.57 4.79 16.89
CA ILE A 17 15.38 4.09 16.42
C ILE A 17 15.84 2.98 15.46
N SER A 18 15.69 1.71 15.85
CA SER A 18 15.89 0.59 14.94
C SER A 18 14.64 0.43 14.07
N ASN A 19 14.69 1.05 12.90
CA ASN A 19 13.70 0.99 11.84
C ASN A 19 13.94 -0.29 11.03
N THR A 20 13.13 -1.34 11.22
CA THR A 20 13.13 -2.51 10.33
C THR A 20 11.78 -2.68 9.66
N SER A 21 11.56 -1.91 8.60
CA SER A 21 10.55 -2.17 7.58
C SER A 21 10.99 -3.39 6.76
N LYS A 22 10.54 -4.59 7.18
CA LYS A 22 10.66 -5.79 6.36
C LYS A 22 9.70 -5.66 5.18
N THR A 23 10.24 -5.40 4.00
CA THR A 23 9.48 -5.31 2.76
C THR A 23 8.94 -6.69 2.39
N CYS A 24 7.64 -6.78 2.10
CA CYS A 24 7.05 -7.98 1.55
C CYS A 24 7.48 -8.10 0.08
N SER A 25 8.23 -9.16 -0.27
CA SER A 25 8.57 -9.46 -1.66
C SER A 25 7.82 -10.72 -2.09
N TYR A 26 6.92 -10.59 -3.06
CA TYR A 26 6.20 -11.70 -3.64
C TYR A 26 7.07 -12.44 -4.67
N ARG A 27 7.21 -13.76 -4.50
CA ARG A 27 7.84 -14.68 -5.47
C ARG A 27 6.71 -15.45 -6.16
N THR A 28 6.36 -15.08 -7.38
CA THR A 28 5.43 -15.86 -8.22
C THR A 28 6.18 -17.05 -8.84
N SER A 29 5.63 -18.26 -8.65
CA SER A 29 6.23 -19.52 -9.08
C SER A 29 5.64 -19.98 -10.41
N SER A 30 5.99 -19.35 -11.53
CA SER A 30 5.64 -19.90 -12.87
C SER A 30 6.46 -19.37 -14.06
N TYR A 31 7.69 -18.86 -13.89
CA TYR A 31 8.53 -18.52 -15.05
C TYR A 31 9.96 -19.02 -14.85
N ASN A 32 10.46 -19.77 -15.83
CA ASN A 32 11.82 -20.28 -15.88
C ASN A 32 12.83 -19.13 -15.70
N LEU A 33 13.77 -19.36 -14.79
CA LEU A 33 14.76 -18.40 -14.31
C LEU A 33 15.81 -18.13 -15.40
N ILE A 34 15.63 -17.08 -16.21
CA ILE A 34 16.81 -16.38 -16.75
C ILE A 34 17.28 -15.47 -15.62
N ARG A 35 18.45 -15.78 -15.04
CA ARG A 35 19.10 -14.94 -14.03
C ARG A 35 19.49 -13.60 -14.67
N PHE A 36 18.62 -12.62 -14.61
CA PHE A 36 18.99 -11.22 -14.83
C PHE A 36 19.45 -10.62 -13.49
N SER A 37 20.77 -10.60 -13.29
CA SER A 37 21.42 -9.76 -12.29
C SER A 37 21.39 -8.31 -12.78
N GLY A 38 20.28 -7.62 -12.51
CA GLY A 38 20.08 -6.20 -12.79
C GLY A 38 19.16 -5.56 -11.75
N PRO A 39 19.08 -4.21 -11.68
CA PRO A 39 18.17 -3.52 -10.78
C PRO A 39 16.74 -3.99 -11.03
N ARG A 40 16.00 -4.32 -9.95
CA ARG A 40 14.63 -4.84 -10.02
C ARG A 40 13.72 -3.76 -10.63
N PHE A 41 13.50 -3.82 -11.95
CA PHE A 41 12.64 -2.90 -12.69
C PHE A 41 11.22 -2.98 -12.12
N LYS A 42 10.76 -1.93 -11.44
CA LYS A 42 9.39 -1.82 -10.94
C LYS A 42 8.53 -1.22 -12.06
N MET A 43 7.55 -1.98 -12.54
CA MET A 43 6.57 -1.49 -13.51
C MET A 43 5.65 -0.43 -12.88
N SER A 44 5.32 0.60 -13.65
CA SER A 44 4.33 1.63 -13.32
C SER A 44 2.90 1.07 -13.35
N GLU A 45 1.94 1.78 -12.72
CA GLU A 45 0.53 1.38 -12.76
C GLU A 45 -0.04 1.39 -14.19
N VAL A 46 0.43 2.33 -15.04
CA VAL A 46 0.05 2.40 -16.46
C VAL A 46 0.54 1.18 -17.24
N GLU A 47 1.78 0.74 -16.99
CA GLU A 47 2.31 -0.48 -17.64
C GLU A 47 1.58 -1.74 -17.16
N LYS A 48 1.20 -1.80 -15.88
CA LYS A 48 0.40 -2.91 -15.34
C LYS A 48 -1.02 -2.92 -15.90
N SER A 49 -1.67 -1.76 -16.04
CA SER A 49 -3.03 -1.68 -16.56
C SER A 49 -3.14 -2.11 -18.02
N ALA A 50 -2.07 -1.94 -18.81
CA ALA A 50 -2.03 -2.37 -20.20
C ALA A 50 -2.15 -3.89 -20.41
N ILE A 51 -1.81 -4.69 -19.38
CA ILE A 51 -1.86 -6.16 -19.42
C ILE A 51 -2.91 -6.75 -18.45
N ALA A 52 -3.55 -5.92 -17.64
CA ALA A 52 -4.54 -6.35 -16.68
C ALA A 52 -5.83 -6.79 -17.41
N THR A 53 -6.41 -7.92 -16.99
CA THR A 53 -7.66 -8.46 -17.54
C THR A 53 -8.71 -8.60 -16.44
N PRO A 54 -10.00 -8.26 -16.70
CA PRO A 54 -11.09 -8.54 -15.77
C PRO A 54 -11.34 -10.03 -15.60
N GLY A 55 -11.96 -10.40 -14.48
CA GLY A 55 -12.34 -11.77 -14.15
C GLY A 55 -11.23 -12.63 -13.54
N GLY A 56 -11.65 -13.68 -12.84
CA GLY A 56 -10.75 -14.66 -12.22
C GLY A 56 -10.22 -14.27 -10.83
N ASP A 57 -9.32 -15.09 -10.31
CA ASP A 57 -8.73 -14.90 -9.00
C ASP A 57 -7.55 -13.92 -9.05
N THR A 58 -7.71 -12.77 -8.40
CA THR A 58 -6.72 -11.69 -8.40
C THR A 58 -5.68 -11.86 -7.29
N ILE A 59 -4.55 -11.15 -7.41
CA ILE A 59 -3.55 -11.08 -6.32
C ILE A 59 -4.17 -10.55 -5.01
N PHE A 60 -5.15 -9.64 -5.12
CA PHE A 60 -5.88 -9.10 -3.96
C PHE A 60 -6.83 -10.13 -3.36
N GLY A 61 -7.49 -10.97 -4.16
CA GLY A 61 -8.23 -12.13 -3.67
C GLY A 61 -7.36 -13.07 -2.84
N LYS A 62 -6.16 -13.37 -3.31
CA LYS A 62 -5.18 -14.19 -2.57
C LYS A 62 -4.70 -13.55 -1.27
N ILE A 63 -4.53 -12.22 -1.26
CA ILE A 63 -4.21 -11.46 -0.05
C ILE A 63 -5.37 -11.54 0.96
N VAL A 64 -6.61 -11.29 0.53
CA VAL A 64 -7.80 -11.39 1.39
C VAL A 64 -7.93 -12.79 2.02
N ARG A 65 -7.64 -13.84 1.24
CA ARG A 65 -7.66 -15.23 1.72
C ARG A 65 -6.39 -15.65 2.49
N LYS A 66 -5.45 -14.74 2.70
CA LYS A 66 -4.19 -14.96 3.44
C LYS A 66 -3.32 -16.07 2.82
N GLU A 67 -3.48 -16.35 1.53
CA GLU A 67 -2.67 -17.32 0.78
C GLU A 67 -1.25 -16.81 0.52
N ILE A 68 -1.10 -15.49 0.53
CA ILE A 68 0.17 -14.81 0.29
C ILE A 68 0.40 -13.82 1.43
N PRO A 69 1.61 -13.75 2.02
CA PRO A 69 1.88 -12.89 3.16
C PRO A 69 1.64 -11.41 2.85
N CYS A 70 0.80 -10.76 3.66
CA CYS A 70 0.58 -9.33 3.61
C CYS A 70 0.59 -8.78 5.03
N ASN A 71 1.25 -7.64 5.25
CA ASN A 71 1.19 -6.96 6.54
C ASN A 71 -0.02 -6.01 6.54
N PHE A 72 -1.11 -6.48 7.13
CA PHE A 72 -2.32 -5.68 7.26
C PHE A 72 -2.12 -4.57 8.29
N ILE A 73 -2.50 -3.35 7.90
CA ILE A 73 -2.58 -2.21 8.80
C ILE A 73 -4.01 -2.02 9.34
N TYR A 74 -4.99 -2.67 8.70
CA TYR A 74 -6.39 -2.73 9.14
C TYR A 74 -7.05 -3.98 8.56
N GLU A 75 -7.94 -4.60 9.34
CA GLU A 75 -8.81 -5.69 8.90
C GLU A 75 -10.11 -5.66 9.71
N ASP A 76 -11.25 -5.75 9.03
CA ASP A 76 -12.55 -6.05 9.63
C ASP A 76 -13.33 -7.05 8.76
N ASP A 77 -14.62 -7.24 9.03
CA ASP A 77 -15.46 -8.22 8.31
C ASP A 77 -15.72 -7.84 6.85
N LEU A 78 -15.58 -6.57 6.48
CA LEU A 78 -15.94 -6.04 5.16
C LEU A 78 -14.72 -5.72 4.29
N CYS A 79 -13.60 -5.30 4.88
CA CYS A 79 -12.44 -4.84 4.14
C CYS A 79 -11.10 -5.14 4.84
N VAL A 80 -10.02 -4.95 4.08
CA VAL A 80 -8.65 -4.97 4.59
C VAL A 80 -7.89 -3.77 4.06
N ALA A 81 -6.89 -3.30 4.80
CA ALA A 81 -5.94 -2.30 4.34
C ALA A 81 -4.50 -2.76 4.54
N PHE A 82 -3.64 -2.42 3.58
CA PHE A 82 -2.22 -2.78 3.61
C PHE A 82 -1.38 -1.82 2.75
N HIS A 83 -0.09 -1.71 3.04
CA HIS A 83 0.81 -0.84 2.29
C HIS A 83 1.01 -1.30 0.85
N ASP A 84 1.02 -0.35 -0.07
CA ASP A 84 1.32 -0.61 -1.47
C ASP A 84 2.82 -0.91 -1.63
N ILE A 85 3.15 -2.01 -2.32
CA ILE A 85 4.53 -2.44 -2.60
C ILE A 85 5.30 -1.48 -3.54
N ASN A 86 4.56 -0.70 -4.31
CA ASN A 86 5.03 0.33 -5.23
C ASN A 86 4.55 1.71 -4.78
N SER A 87 4.93 2.09 -3.55
CA SER A 87 4.52 3.35 -2.92
C SER A 87 4.87 4.58 -3.78
N GLN A 88 3.90 5.46 -4.06
CA GLN A 88 4.06 6.70 -4.84
C GLN A 88 4.12 7.96 -3.94
N ALA A 89 4.03 7.76 -2.63
CA ALA A 89 4.16 8.78 -1.60
C ALA A 89 4.74 8.14 -0.33
N PRO A 90 5.27 8.94 0.63
CA PRO A 90 5.80 8.41 1.90
C PRO A 90 4.82 7.52 2.64
N VAL A 91 3.53 7.86 2.60
CA VAL A 91 2.45 6.96 2.98
C VAL A 91 1.64 6.64 1.73
N HIS A 92 1.66 5.37 1.32
CA HIS A 92 0.81 4.82 0.28
C HIS A 92 0.27 3.46 0.73
N PHE A 93 -1.04 3.36 0.91
CA PHE A 93 -1.71 2.11 1.25
C PHE A 93 -2.99 1.95 0.43
N LEU A 94 -3.47 0.71 0.36
CA LEU A 94 -4.70 0.34 -0.31
C LEU A 94 -5.74 -0.05 0.72
N VAL A 95 -7.00 0.32 0.47
CA VAL A 95 -8.17 -0.25 1.16
C VAL A 95 -8.98 -1.02 0.13
N ILE A 96 -9.22 -2.31 0.38
CA ILE A 96 -9.93 -3.19 -0.56
C ILE A 96 -11.09 -3.92 0.15
N PRO A 97 -12.24 -4.12 -0.52
CA PRO A 97 -13.31 -4.94 0.02
C PRO A 97 -12.93 -6.42 0.02
N LYS A 98 -13.46 -7.18 0.98
CA LYS A 98 -13.41 -8.65 0.96
C LYS A 98 -14.33 -9.22 -0.14
N LYS A 99 -15.43 -8.53 -0.45
CA LYS A 99 -16.27 -8.81 -1.64
C LYS A 99 -15.45 -8.55 -2.92
N PRO A 100 -15.38 -9.49 -3.88
CA PRO A 100 -14.60 -9.32 -5.11
C PRO A 100 -15.34 -8.47 -6.14
N ILE A 101 -15.44 -7.17 -5.89
CA ILE A 101 -15.94 -6.20 -6.88
C ILE A 101 -14.80 -5.92 -7.86
N GLU A 102 -14.98 -6.17 -9.16
CA GLU A 102 -13.88 -6.08 -10.14
C GLU A 102 -13.34 -4.65 -10.31
N MET A 103 -14.23 -3.67 -10.38
CA MET A 103 -13.92 -2.25 -10.57
C MET A 103 -15.11 -1.42 -10.11
N LEU A 104 -14.93 -0.10 -9.96
CA LEU A 104 -16.00 0.76 -9.45
C LEU A 104 -17.23 0.77 -10.36
N SER A 105 -17.04 0.74 -11.68
CA SER A 105 -18.15 0.69 -12.65
C SER A 105 -18.93 -0.63 -12.66
N ALA A 106 -18.47 -1.65 -11.93
CA ALA A 106 -19.17 -2.91 -11.73
C ALA A 106 -19.95 -2.96 -10.40
N ALA A 107 -19.80 -1.95 -9.53
CA ALA A 107 -20.59 -1.86 -8.30
C ALA A 107 -22.03 -1.45 -8.61
N ASP A 108 -22.97 -1.91 -7.78
CA ASP A 108 -24.39 -1.56 -7.87
C ASP A 108 -24.92 -0.96 -6.54
N SER A 109 -26.21 -0.65 -6.48
CA SER A 109 -26.82 -0.05 -5.29
C SER A 109 -26.73 -0.93 -4.03
N SER A 110 -26.56 -2.25 -4.16
CA SER A 110 -26.33 -3.14 -3.02
C SER A 110 -24.96 -2.93 -2.37
N ASP A 111 -24.01 -2.30 -3.08
CA ASP A 111 -22.68 -2.00 -2.60
C ASP A 111 -22.56 -0.64 -1.90
N GLU A 112 -23.61 0.18 -1.86
CA GLU A 112 -23.56 1.56 -1.34
C GLU A 112 -22.98 1.63 0.09
N THR A 113 -23.46 0.77 1.00
CA THR A 113 -22.96 0.72 2.38
C THR A 113 -21.50 0.28 2.44
N LEU A 114 -21.10 -0.68 1.60
CA LEU A 114 -19.72 -1.16 1.52
C LEU A 114 -18.79 -0.06 0.99
N LEU A 115 -19.19 0.65 -0.07
CA LEU A 115 -18.40 1.76 -0.64
C LEU A 115 -18.21 2.89 0.38
N GLY A 116 -19.27 3.26 1.10
CA GLY A 116 -19.18 4.22 2.21
C GLY A 116 -18.25 3.75 3.32
N HIS A 117 -18.32 2.47 3.69
CA HIS A 117 -17.43 1.85 4.68
C HIS A 117 -15.96 1.95 4.25
N LEU A 118 -15.63 1.65 2.98
CA LEU A 118 -14.26 1.75 2.46
C LEU A 118 -13.70 3.18 2.60
N MET A 119 -14.50 4.22 2.32
CA MET A 119 -14.08 5.61 2.47
C MET A 119 -13.84 6.00 3.94
N LEU A 120 -14.71 5.56 4.84
CA LEU A 120 -14.55 5.82 6.28
C LEU A 120 -13.32 5.11 6.85
N VAL A 121 -13.08 3.86 6.45
CA VAL A 121 -11.86 3.12 6.81
C VAL A 121 -10.63 3.81 6.25
N ALA A 122 -10.64 4.28 5.00
CA ALA A 122 -9.53 5.01 4.41
C ALA A 122 -9.17 6.27 5.23
N SER A 123 -10.17 7.05 5.65
CA SER A 123 -9.99 8.23 6.49
C SER A 123 -9.44 7.88 7.88
N LYS A 124 -10.00 6.85 8.52
CA LYS A 124 -9.53 6.35 9.82
C LYS A 124 -8.07 5.92 9.76
N VAL A 125 -7.72 5.06 8.81
CA VAL A 125 -6.37 4.53 8.67
C VAL A 125 -5.40 5.63 8.26
N ALA A 126 -5.80 6.60 7.44
CA ALA A 126 -4.96 7.76 7.11
C ALA A 126 -4.53 8.53 8.38
N LYS A 127 -5.46 8.75 9.31
CA LYS A 127 -5.17 9.37 10.61
C LYS A 127 -4.20 8.53 11.45
N GLU A 128 -4.41 7.21 11.51
CA GLU A 128 -3.52 6.27 12.22
C GLU A 128 -2.11 6.22 11.60
N GLN A 129 -1.99 6.46 10.29
CA GLN A 129 -0.73 6.57 9.56
C GLN A 129 -0.11 7.97 9.62
N GLY A 130 -0.66 8.89 10.42
CA GLY A 130 -0.09 10.22 10.66
C GLY A 130 -0.34 11.25 9.55
N LEU A 131 -1.33 11.02 8.67
CA LEU A 131 -1.69 11.96 7.59
C LEU A 131 -2.59 13.11 8.08
N ASN A 132 -2.07 13.89 9.03
CA ASN A 132 -2.81 14.98 9.68
C ASN A 132 -3.00 16.21 8.77
N ASP A 133 -2.06 16.43 7.84
CA ASP A 133 -2.06 17.60 6.93
C ASP A 133 -2.80 17.34 5.61
N GLY A 134 -3.45 16.17 5.48
CA GLY A 134 -4.25 15.78 4.33
C GLY A 134 -3.69 14.59 3.56
N PHE A 135 -4.53 14.09 2.64
CA PHE A 135 -4.27 12.93 1.79
C PHE A 135 -5.13 13.00 0.53
N ARG A 136 -4.83 12.16 -0.47
CA ARG A 136 -5.68 11.95 -1.65
C ARG A 136 -6.15 10.51 -1.70
N LEU A 137 -7.45 10.35 -1.98
CA LEU A 137 -8.02 9.06 -2.38
C LEU A 137 -8.05 8.97 -3.90
N VAL A 138 -7.64 7.83 -4.45
CA VAL A 138 -7.72 7.54 -5.88
C VAL A 138 -8.36 6.17 -6.08
N VAL A 139 -9.37 6.11 -6.94
CA VAL A 139 -9.97 4.86 -7.43
C VAL A 139 -9.80 4.86 -8.95
N ASN A 140 -9.01 3.92 -9.44
CA ASN A 140 -8.76 3.74 -10.85
C ASN A 140 -9.82 2.80 -11.44
N ASN A 141 -10.40 3.17 -12.58
CA ASN A 141 -11.41 2.35 -13.26
C ASN A 141 -11.00 2.08 -14.71
N GLY A 142 -10.81 0.80 -15.05
CA GLY A 142 -10.45 0.36 -16.38
C GLY A 142 -9.08 0.85 -16.86
N LYS A 143 -8.87 0.73 -18.18
CA LYS A 143 -7.57 0.99 -18.82
C LYS A 143 -7.13 2.46 -18.71
N ASP A 144 -8.02 3.39 -19.04
CA ASP A 144 -7.70 4.83 -19.07
C ASP A 144 -7.54 5.42 -17.67
N GLY A 145 -8.17 4.79 -16.66
CA GLY A 145 -7.92 5.09 -15.25
C GLY A 145 -6.63 4.47 -14.71
N ALA A 146 -5.86 3.74 -15.52
CA ALA A 146 -4.68 2.98 -15.08
C ALA A 146 -4.97 1.96 -13.96
N GLN A 147 -6.09 1.25 -14.03
CA GLN A 147 -6.41 0.17 -13.09
C GLN A 147 -5.51 -1.05 -13.34
N SER A 148 -4.67 -1.40 -12.37
CA SER A 148 -3.68 -2.48 -12.50
C SER A 148 -4.16 -3.84 -11.99
N VAL A 149 -5.15 -3.87 -11.09
CA VAL A 149 -5.77 -5.09 -10.55
C VAL A 149 -7.28 -4.96 -10.60
N TYR A 150 -7.96 -5.94 -11.20
CA TYR A 150 -9.42 -6.01 -11.29
C TYR A 150 -10.06 -6.54 -10.00
N HIS A 151 -9.76 -5.85 -8.91
CA HIS A 151 -10.41 -5.96 -7.61
C HIS A 151 -10.39 -4.56 -7.02
N LEU A 152 -11.56 -3.98 -6.73
CA LEU A 152 -11.74 -2.60 -6.30
C LEU A 152 -10.76 -2.23 -5.18
N HIS A 153 -10.05 -1.13 -5.35
CA HIS A 153 -9.07 -0.67 -4.37
C HIS A 153 -9.03 0.86 -4.34
N LEU A 154 -9.02 1.40 -3.13
CA LEU A 154 -8.82 2.81 -2.88
C LEU A 154 -7.35 3.00 -2.54
N HIS A 155 -6.63 3.74 -3.38
CA HIS A 155 -5.31 4.24 -3.01
C HIS A 155 -5.46 5.40 -2.04
N VAL A 156 -4.68 5.38 -0.96
CA VAL A 156 -4.56 6.50 -0.02
C VAL A 156 -3.11 6.98 -0.06
N LEU A 157 -2.91 8.22 -0.53
CA LEU A 157 -1.57 8.81 -0.70
C LEU A 157 -1.42 10.05 0.19
N GLY A 158 -0.29 10.15 0.89
CA GLY A 158 0.02 11.32 1.71
C GLY A 158 1.46 11.34 2.22
N GLY A 159 1.73 12.27 3.15
CA GLY A 159 3.08 12.48 3.70
C GLY A 159 3.99 13.34 2.82
N ARG A 160 3.44 13.92 1.74
CA ARG A 160 4.07 14.94 0.90
C ARG A 160 3.00 15.77 0.22
N GLN A 161 3.36 16.95 -0.29
CA GLN A 161 2.50 17.71 -1.20
C GLN A 161 2.23 16.89 -2.48
N LEU A 162 0.95 16.75 -2.83
CA LEU A 162 0.52 16.10 -4.07
C LEU A 162 0.30 17.15 -5.17
N GLY A 163 0.65 16.81 -6.40
CA GLY A 163 0.52 17.70 -7.57
C GLY A 163 -0.91 17.75 -8.13
N TRP A 164 -1.10 18.67 -9.08
CA TRP A 164 -2.31 18.82 -9.89
C TRP A 164 -1.92 19.07 -11.36
N PRO A 165 -2.52 18.38 -12.36
CA PRO A 165 -3.62 17.41 -12.26
C PRO A 165 -3.27 16.10 -11.52
N PRO A 166 -4.26 15.29 -11.10
CA PRO A 166 -4.06 14.06 -10.32
C PRO A 166 -3.82 12.84 -11.23
N GLY A 167 -2.81 12.96 -12.10
CA GLY A 167 -2.39 11.94 -13.07
C GLY A 167 -1.16 12.45 -13.80
#